data_AF-A0A957RIQ8-F1
#
_entry.id   AF-A0A957RIQ8-F1
#
_cell.length_a   1.000
_cell.length_b   1.000
_cell.length_c   1.000
_cell.angle_alpha   90.00
_cell.angle_beta   90.00
_cell.angle_gamma   90.00
#
_symmetry.space_group_name_H-M   'P 1'
#
loop_
_entity.id
_entity.type
_entity.pdbx_description
1 polymer ?
#
loop_
_entity_poly.entity_id
_entity_poly.type
_entity_poly.pdbx_seq_one_letter_code
_entity_poly.pdbx_strand_id
1 'polypeptide(L)'
;TEFMRILEEVSPPIYVVFFTLTGASLALDVLAQTWPIAVALFLARLVAIYAGSFAGGVAARDPMPYNRMSWMTFITQAGVGLGLAKEVSVAYPEWGGSFATLVISVIVVSQ
;
A
#
# COMPACT_ATOMS: atom_id res chain seq x y z
N THR A 1 10.42 9.99 -23.81
CA THR A 1 11.11 11.28 -23.53
C THR A 1 12.35 11.00 -22.71
N GLU A 2 13.40 11.81 -22.82
CA GLU A 2 14.65 11.61 -22.06
C GLU A 2 14.42 11.44 -20.55
N PHE A 3 13.42 12.14 -20.00
CA PHE A 3 12.96 11.97 -18.62
C PHE A 3 12.55 10.53 -18.27
N MET A 4 11.80 9.83 -19.14
CA MET A 4 11.40 8.43 -18.87
C MET A 4 12.61 7.50 -18.81
N ARG A 5 13.61 7.72 -19.68
CA ARG A 5 14.84 6.91 -19.70
C ARG A 5 15.61 7.06 -18.40
N ILE A 6 15.76 8.30 -17.92
CA ILE A 6 16.39 8.59 -16.62
C ILE A 6 15.58 7.94 -15.48
N LEU A 7 14.25 8.02 -15.54
CA LEU A 7 13.39 7.41 -14.53
C LEU A 7 13.58 5.88 -14.48
N GLU A 8 13.61 5.21 -15.63
CA GLU A 8 13.81 3.76 -15.76
C GLU A 8 15.18 3.31 -15.26
N GLU A 9 16.23 4.12 -15.45
CA GLU A 9 17.59 3.83 -14.94
C GLU A 9 17.72 4.07 -13.43
N VAL A 10 17.06 5.09 -12.89
CA VAL A 10 17.20 5.51 -11.49
C VAL A 10 16.22 4.80 -10.54
N SER A 11 15.06 4.37 -11.02
CA SER A 11 14.03 3.73 -10.19
C SER A 11 14.49 2.41 -9.55
N PRO A 12 15.15 1.47 -10.26
CA PRO A 12 15.49 0.17 -9.68
C PRO A 12 16.41 0.27 -8.45
N PRO A 13 17.51 1.05 -8.46
CA PRO A 13 18.33 1.26 -7.26
C PRO A 13 17.55 1.86 -6.09
N ILE A 14 16.68 2.83 -6.35
CA ILE A 14 15.85 3.47 -5.32
C ILE A 14 14.89 2.44 -4.70
N TYR A 15 14.24 1.62 -5.53
CA TYR A 15 13.35 0.56 -5.05
C TYR A 15 14.10 -0.44 -4.15
N VAL A 16 15.30 -0.86 -4.53
CA VAL A 16 16.12 -1.77 -3.70
C VAL A 16 16.38 -1.16 -2.33
N VAL A 17 16.87 0.09 -2.27
CA VAL A 17 17.16 0.76 -0.99
C VAL A 17 15.87 0.95 -0.17
N PHE A 18 14.81 1.44 -0.79
CA PHE A 18 13.54 1.72 -0.14
C PHE A 18 12.90 0.45 0.45
N PHE A 19 12.76 -0.61 -0.34
CA PHE A 19 12.13 -1.85 0.12
C PHE A 19 13.01 -2.59 1.13
N THR A 20 14.34 -2.54 0.99
CA THR A 20 15.26 -3.12 1.99
C THR A 20 15.14 -2.41 3.33
N LEU A 21 15.19 -1.08 3.36
CA LEU A 21 15.05 -0.31 4.60
C LEU A 21 13.65 -0.47 5.22
N THR A 22 12.62 -0.52 4.39
CA THR A 22 11.25 -0.75 4.87
C THR A 22 11.11 -2.13 5.51
N GLY A 23 11.65 -3.17 4.87
CA GLY A 23 11.68 -4.52 5.44
C GLY A 23 12.50 -4.61 6.73
N ALA A 24 13.65 -3.92 6.79
CA ALA A 24 14.47 -3.85 8.00
C ALA A 24 13.80 -3.09 9.15
N SER A 25 12.91 -2.15 8.85
CA SER A 25 12.16 -1.37 9.84
C SER A 25 10.90 -2.07 10.35
N LEU A 26 10.63 -3.29 9.88
CA LEU A 26 9.43 -4.03 10.22
C LEU A 26 9.53 -4.63 11.63
N ALA A 27 8.63 -4.23 12.53
CA ALA A 27 8.54 -4.80 13.87
C ALA A 27 7.70 -6.09 13.82
N LEU A 28 8.39 -7.23 13.70
CA LEU A 28 7.74 -8.55 13.56
C LEU A 28 6.92 -8.94 14.80
N ASP A 29 7.31 -8.47 15.97
CA ASP A 29 6.60 -8.61 17.24
C ASP A 29 5.26 -7.86 17.25
N VAL A 30 5.22 -6.64 16.71
CA VAL A 30 3.98 -5.86 16.55
C VAL A 30 3.10 -6.52 15.50
N LEU A 31 3.68 -6.97 14.39
CA LEU A 31 2.95 -7.70 13.35
C LEU A 31 2.30 -8.97 13.92
N ALA A 32 3.04 -9.76 14.71
CA ALA A 32 2.53 -10.99 15.32
C ALA A 32 1.38 -10.75 16.32
N GLN A 33 1.29 -9.55 16.91
CA GLN A 33 0.18 -9.16 17.79
C GLN A 33 -1.01 -8.61 17.02
N THR A 34 -0.78 -7.97 15.87
CA THR A 34 -1.78 -7.19 15.13
C THR A 34 -2.30 -7.87 13.86
N TRP A 35 -1.71 -9.00 13.44
CA TRP A 35 -2.08 -9.69 12.20
C TRP A 35 -3.57 -10.02 12.05
N PRO A 36 -4.36 -10.37 13.10
CA PRO A 36 -5.78 -10.68 12.89
C PRO A 36 -6.57 -9.44 12.46
N ILE A 37 -6.27 -8.29 13.07
CA ILE A 37 -6.88 -7.00 12.72
C ILE A 37 -6.41 -6.57 11.33
N ALA A 38 -5.12 -6.77 11.02
CA ALA A 38 -4.58 -6.46 9.69
C ALA A 38 -5.29 -7.26 8.58
N VAL A 39 -5.52 -8.57 8.79
CA VAL A 39 -6.28 -9.43 7.85
C VAL A 39 -7.73 -8.97 7.74
N ALA A 40 -8.39 -8.65 8.85
CA ALA A 40 -9.76 -8.15 8.83
C ALA A 40 -9.90 -6.85 8.03
N LEU A 41 -8.98 -5.90 8.24
CA LEU A 41 -8.93 -4.64 7.49
C LEU A 41 -8.61 -4.86 6.01
N PHE A 42 -7.70 -5.79 5.69
CA PHE A 42 -7.39 -6.17 4.32
C PHE A 42 -8.61 -6.71 3.58
N LEU A 43 -9.36 -7.64 4.19
CA LEU A 43 -10.58 -8.20 3.59
C LEU A 43 -11.67 -7.14 3.43
N ALA A 44 -11.88 -6.30 4.43
CA ALA A 44 -12.82 -5.19 4.35
C ALA A 44 -12.46 -4.23 3.19
N ARG A 45 -11.16 -3.91 3.05
CA ARG A 45 -10.64 -3.10 1.95
C ARG A 45 -10.83 -3.78 0.60
N LEU A 46 -10.57 -5.08 0.49
CA LEU A 46 -10.74 -5.85 -0.74
C LEU A 46 -12.19 -5.80 -1.23
N VAL A 47 -13.14 -6.01 -0.32
CA VAL A 47 -14.58 -5.93 -0.61
C VAL A 47 -14.98 -4.51 -1.00
N ALA A 48 -14.48 -3.49 -0.29
CA ALA A 48 -14.77 -2.09 -0.60
C ALA A 48 -14.22 -1.68 -1.98
N ILE A 49 -13.00 -2.10 -2.34
CA ILE A 49 -12.40 -1.86 -3.66
C ILE A 49 -13.23 -2.55 -4.73
N TYR A 50 -13.56 -3.83 -4.56
CA TYR A 50 -14.38 -4.57 -5.52
C TYR A 50 -15.73 -3.90 -5.75
N ALA A 51 -16.47 -3.64 -4.66
CA ALA A 51 -17.80 -3.03 -4.74
C ALA A 51 -17.74 -1.62 -5.32
N GLY A 52 -16.77 -0.80 -4.89
CA GLY A 52 -16.59 0.57 -5.36
C GLY A 52 -16.20 0.65 -6.84
N SER A 53 -15.22 -0.15 -7.27
CA SER A 53 -14.80 -0.20 -8.68
C SER A 53 -15.91 -0.76 -9.58
N PHE A 54 -16.63 -1.79 -9.14
CA PHE A 54 -17.72 -2.36 -9.91
C PHE A 54 -18.91 -1.39 -10.03
N ALA A 55 -19.36 -0.81 -8.91
CA ALA A 55 -20.46 0.16 -8.91
C ALA A 55 -20.09 1.42 -9.70
N GLY A 56 -18.87 1.92 -9.55
CA GLY A 56 -18.35 3.06 -10.31
C GLY A 56 -18.31 2.79 -11.81
N GLY A 57 -17.79 1.63 -12.22
CA GLY A 57 -17.75 1.24 -13.63
C GLY A 57 -19.14 1.04 -14.25
N VAL A 58 -20.10 0.47 -13.50
CA VAL A 58 -21.50 0.38 -13.93
C VAL A 58 -22.12 1.77 -14.10
N ALA A 59 -21.90 2.67 -13.14
CA ALA A 59 -22.40 4.05 -13.22
C ALA A 59 -21.78 4.83 -14.41
N ALA A 60 -20.50 4.56 -14.71
CA ALA A 60 -19.78 5.10 -15.85
C ALA A 60 -20.18 4.47 -17.20
N ARG A 61 -20.99 3.41 -17.20
CA ARG A 61 -21.38 2.60 -18.37
C ARG A 61 -20.19 1.91 -19.05
N ASP A 62 -19.17 1.55 -18.28
CA ASP A 62 -18.04 0.78 -18.78
C ASP A 62 -18.47 -0.65 -19.18
N PRO A 63 -17.86 -1.24 -20.22
CA PRO A 63 -18.14 -2.62 -20.59
C PRO A 63 -17.91 -3.60 -19.44
N MET A 64 -18.82 -4.57 -19.30
CA MET A 64 -18.83 -5.53 -18.19
C MET A 64 -17.51 -6.31 -17.98
N PRO A 65 -16.72 -6.66 -19.02
CA PRO A 65 -15.41 -7.26 -18.82
C PRO A 65 -14.45 -6.38 -18.01
N TYR A 66 -14.48 -5.05 -18.21
CA TYR A 66 -13.65 -4.12 -17.45
C TYR A 66 -14.13 -4.01 -16.00
N ASN A 67 -15.44 -3.88 -15.77
CA ASN A 67 -15.99 -3.78 -14.41
C ASN A 67 -15.64 -5.00 -13.53
N ARG A 68 -15.47 -6.17 -14.13
CA ARG A 68 -15.08 -7.40 -13.42
C ARG A 68 -13.59 -7.49 -13.08
N MET A 69 -12.73 -6.74 -13.78
CA MET A 69 -11.27 -6.87 -13.67
C MET A 69 -10.59 -5.62 -13.10
N SER A 70 -11.14 -4.43 -13.33
CA SER A 70 -10.51 -3.14 -12.96
C SER A 70 -10.22 -3.02 -11.47
N TRP A 71 -11.00 -3.66 -10.60
CA TRP A 71 -10.75 -3.63 -9.15
C TRP A 71 -9.37 -4.19 -8.76
N MET A 72 -8.82 -5.12 -9.56
CA MET A 72 -7.52 -5.75 -9.28
C MET A 72 -6.35 -4.78 -9.36
N THR A 73 -6.46 -3.71 -10.16
CA THR A 73 -5.40 -2.71 -10.31
C THR A 73 -5.25 -1.79 -9.09
N PHE A 74 -6.28 -1.74 -8.23
CA PHE A 74 -6.30 -0.89 -7.04
C PHE A 74 -5.83 -1.61 -5.76
N ILE A 75 -5.59 -2.93 -5.82
CA ILE A 75 -5.19 -3.73 -4.65
C ILE A 75 -3.80 -3.29 -4.16
N THR A 76 -2.82 -3.24 -5.06
CA THR A 76 -1.42 -2.98 -4.73
C THR A 76 -1.14 -1.48 -4.64
N GLN A 77 -0.90 -0.95 -3.43
CA GLN A 77 -0.68 0.50 -3.20
C GLN A 77 0.42 0.76 -2.14
N ALA A 78 1.55 0.08 -2.28
CA ALA A 78 2.55 -0.01 -1.21
C ALA A 78 3.31 1.28 -0.99
N GLY A 79 3.81 1.85 -2.08
CA GLY A 79 4.79 2.93 -2.02
C GLY A 79 4.25 4.17 -1.30
N VAL A 80 3.02 4.58 -1.63
CA VAL A 80 2.42 5.80 -1.07
C VAL A 80 2.13 5.64 0.42
N GLY A 81 1.52 4.52 0.82
CA GLY A 81 1.21 4.27 2.23
C GLY A 81 2.45 4.20 3.13
N LEU A 82 3.51 3.52 2.66
CA LEU A 82 4.79 3.42 3.37
C LEU A 82 5.49 4.78 3.46
N GLY A 83 5.47 5.57 2.38
CA GLY A 83 6.02 6.92 2.36
C GLY A 83 5.32 7.86 3.34
N LEU A 84 3.98 7.85 3.37
CA LEU A 84 3.18 8.65 4.32
C LEU A 84 3.41 8.21 5.77
N ALA A 85 3.49 6.90 6.03
CA ALA A 85 3.80 6.38 7.36
C ALA A 85 5.18 6.86 7.82
N LYS A 86 6.18 6.83 6.94
CA LYS A 86 7.52 7.34 7.25
C LYS A 86 7.51 8.84 7.52
N GLU A 87 6.77 9.61 6.75
CA GLU A 87 6.62 11.06 6.94
C GLU A 87 6.04 11.38 8.32
N VAL A 88 5.01 10.64 8.76
CA VAL A 88 4.44 10.77 10.10
C VAL A 88 5.47 10.44 11.18
N SER A 89 6.31 9.42 10.97
CA SER A 89 7.39 9.09 11.90
C SER A 89 8.44 10.21 12.02
N VAL A 90 8.68 10.99 10.96
CA VAL A 90 9.61 12.12 10.98
C VAL A 90 8.95 13.36 11.58
N ALA A 91 7.70 13.63 11.23
CA ALA A 91 6.95 14.80 11.68
C ALA A 91 6.56 14.74 13.17
N TYR A 92 6.35 13.54 13.73
CA TYR A 92 5.93 13.35 15.12
C TYR A 92 6.89 12.42 15.89
N PRO A 93 7.98 12.94 16.46
CA PRO A 93 9.02 12.12 17.09
C PRO A 93 8.55 11.30 18.30
N GLU A 94 7.54 11.76 19.05
CA GLU A 94 7.09 11.06 20.26
C GLU A 94 6.25 9.80 19.99
N TRP A 95 5.39 9.81 18.97
CA TRP A 95 4.43 8.73 18.72
C TRP A 95 4.43 8.22 17.27
N GLY A 96 4.98 9.00 16.34
CA GLY A 96 4.96 8.72 14.92
C GLY A 96 5.73 7.45 14.55
N GLY A 97 6.78 7.10 15.31
CA GLY A 97 7.49 5.83 15.15
C GLY A 97 6.57 4.62 15.36
N SER A 98 5.88 4.55 16.49
CA SER A 98 4.94 3.48 16.80
C SER A 98 3.77 3.40 15.81
N PHE A 99 3.27 4.56 15.38
CA PHE A 99 2.24 4.62 14.34
C PHE A 99 2.75 4.08 13.00
N ALA A 100 3.92 4.53 12.56
CA ALA A 100 4.51 4.09 11.30
C ALA A 100 4.74 2.58 11.32
N THR A 101 5.26 2.04 12.42
CA THR A 101 5.44 0.60 12.60
C THR A 101 4.12 -0.15 12.43
N LEU A 102 3.04 0.26 13.10
CA LEU A 102 1.72 -0.37 12.98
C LEU A 102 1.20 -0.32 11.54
N VAL A 103 1.25 0.85 10.91
CA VAL A 103 0.77 1.05 9.54
C VAL A 103 1.57 0.22 8.55
N ILE A 104 2.91 0.20 8.65
CA ILE A 104 3.78 -0.62 7.81
C ILE A 104 3.45 -2.11 7.99
N SER A 105 3.23 -2.58 9.22
CA SER A 105 2.82 -3.96 9.49
C SER A 105 1.49 -4.31 8.82
N VAL A 106 0.47 -3.44 8.90
CA VAL A 106 -0.81 -3.64 8.21
C VAL A 106 -0.63 -3.63 6.69
N ILE A 107 0.15 -2.68 6.18
CA ILE A 107 0.45 -2.54 4.75
C ILE A 107 1.11 -3.81 4.21
N VAL A 108 2.10 -4.39 4.91
CA VAL A 108 2.79 -5.61 4.46
C VAL A 108 1.87 -6.83 4.42
N VAL A 109 0.87 -6.93 5.29
CA VAL A 109 -0.14 -8.00 5.22
C VAL A 109 -1.11 -7.79 4.05
N SER A 110 -1.38 -6.54 3.70
CA SER A 110 -2.48 -6.15 2.82
C SER A 110 -2.11 -6.04 1.32
N GLN A 111 -0.92 -6.52 0.91
CA GLN A 111 -0.35 -6.21 -0.41
C GLN A 111 0.24 -7.38 -1.16
#